data_AF-A0A7Y3K6U2-F1
#
_entry.id   AF-A0A7Y3K6U2-F1
#
_cell.length_a   1.000
_cell.length_b   1.000
_cell.length_c   1.000
_cell.angle_alpha   90.00
_cell.angle_beta   90.00
_cell.angle_gamma   90.00
#
_symmetry.space_group_name_H-M   'P 1'
#
loop_
_entity.id
_entity.type
_entity.pdbx_description
1 polymer ?
#
loop_
_entity_poly.entity_id
_entity_poly.type
_entity_poly.pdbx_seq_one_letter_code
_entity_poly.pdbx_strand_id
1 'polypeptide(L)' 'MKNVELKVDGSILTIKVDLSKEFGPSASGKTIIIASTEGNVSVPDRDEKIGLNVYRKKPA' A
#
# COMPACT_ATOMS: atom_id res chain seq x y z
N MET A 1 -6.50 1.51 -4.96
CA MET A 1 -5.79 1.33 -3.67
C MET A 1 -6.33 0.09 -3.00
N LYS A 2 -5.43 -0.80 -2.57
CA LYS A 2 -5.75 -2.07 -1.90
C LYS A 2 -5.11 -2.08 -0.52
N ASN A 3 -5.94 -2.17 0.52
CA ASN A 3 -5.49 -2.31 1.91
C ASN A 3 -4.48 -1.25 2.39
N VAL A 4 -4.72 -0.01 1.97
CA VAL A 4 -4.00 1.17 2.46
C VAL A 4 -5.07 2.16 2.89
N GLU A 5 -4.91 2.74 4.07
CA GLU A 5 -5.69 3.89 4.53
C GLU A 5 -4.73 5.04 4.81
N LEU A 6 -5.07 6.23 4.31
CA LEU A 6 -4.26 7.44 4.45
C LEU A 6 -5.01 8.43 5.32
N LYS A 7 -4.34 8.96 6.34
CA LYS A 7 -4.86 10.04 7.18
C LYS A 7 -3.81 11.13 7.33
N VAL A 8 -4.20 12.37 7.06
CA VAL A 8 -3.36 13.53 7.28
C VAL A 8 -3.81 14.24 8.55
N ASP A 9 -2.88 14.46 9.48
CA ASP A 9 -3.11 15.25 10.69
C ASP A 9 -2.08 16.38 10.73
N GLY A 10 -2.51 17.58 10.33
CA GLY A 10 -1.63 18.73 10.08
C GLY A 10 -0.61 18.45 8.97
N SER A 11 0.63 18.19 9.36
CA SER A 11 1.74 17.88 8.45
C SER A 11 2.17 16.40 8.51
N ILE A 12 1.47 15.56 9.27
CA ILE A 12 1.81 14.15 9.47
C ILE A 12 0.89 13.28 8.62
N LEU A 13 1.48 12.49 7.72
CA LEU A 13 0.79 11.45 6.98
C LEU A 13 0.91 10.12 7.72
N THR A 14 -0.24 9.61 8.19
CA THR A 14 -0.35 8.25 8.75
C THR A 14 -0.86 7.31 7.67
N ILE A 15 -0.14 6.19 7.51
CA ILE A 15 -0.47 5.14 6.56
C ILE A 15 -0.77 3.89 7.36
N LYS A 16 -1.98 3.36 7.21
CA LYS A 16 -2.41 2.13 7.88
C LYS A 16 -2.59 1.02 6.86
N VAL A 17 -1.96 -0.12 7.15
CA VAL A 17 -2.02 -1.33 6.34
C VAL A 17 -2.35 -2.50 7.25
N ASP A 18 -3.36 -3.29 6.90
CA ASP A 18 -3.73 -4.49 7.63
C ASP A 18 -2.92 -5.69 7.12
N LEU A 19 -1.87 -6.08 7.85
CA LEU A 19 -0.98 -7.18 7.46
C LEU A 19 -1.63 -8.57 7.51
N SER A 20 -2.87 -8.69 7.99
CA SER A 20 -3.64 -9.95 7.99
C SER A 20 -4.32 -10.25 6.65
N LYS A 21 -4.42 -9.25 5.77
CA LYS A 21 -5.09 -9.38 4.47
C LYS A 21 -4.11 -9.67 3.33
N GLU A 22 -4.55 -10.48 2.38
CA GLU A 22 -3.78 -10.86 1.19
C GLU A 22 -4.66 -10.75 -0.06
N PHE A 23 -4.10 -10.23 -1.16
CA PHE A 23 -4.79 -9.98 -2.43
C PHE A 23 -4.34 -10.93 -3.54
N GLY A 24 -3.75 -12.06 -3.16
CA GLY A 24 -3.24 -13.07 -4.09
C GLY A 24 -1.82 -12.79 -4.60
N PRO A 25 -1.33 -13.63 -5.51
CA PRO A 25 0.03 -13.52 -6.03
C PRO A 25 0.21 -12.30 -6.94
N SER A 26 1.43 -11.74 -6.94
CA SER A 26 1.83 -10.73 -7.91
C SER A 26 1.88 -11.31 -9.34
N ALA A 27 1.92 -10.44 -10.35
CA ALA A 27 1.98 -10.86 -11.76
C ALA A 27 3.13 -11.82 -12.08
N SER A 28 4.24 -11.74 -11.33
CA SER A 28 5.39 -12.67 -11.48
C SER A 28 5.22 -14.00 -10.73
N GLY A 29 4.19 -14.12 -9.89
CA GLY A 29 3.95 -15.27 -9.00
C GLY A 29 4.88 -15.35 -7.78
N LYS A 30 5.90 -14.48 -7.69
CA LYS A 30 6.98 -14.58 -6.67
C LYS A 30 6.59 -14.03 -5.29
N THR A 31 5.56 -13.21 -5.22
CA THR A 31 5.17 -12.51 -3.99
C THR A 31 3.66 -12.53 -3.81
N ILE A 32 3.19 -12.45 -2.57
CA ILE A 32 1.78 -12.23 -2.23
C ILE A 32 1.59 -10.74 -1.93
N ILE A 33 0.60 -10.13 -2.58
CA ILE A 33 0.29 -8.71 -2.40
C ILE A 33 -0.46 -8.54 -1.08
N ILE A 34 0.07 -7.72 -0.19
CA ILE A 34 -0.56 -7.37 1.10
C ILE A 34 -1.26 -6.03 0.97
N ALA A 35 -0.60 -5.04 0.36
CA ALA A 35 -1.19 -3.74 0.08
C ALA A 35 -0.51 -3.06 -1.11
N SER A 36 -1.25 -2.21 -1.81
CA SER A 36 -0.69 -1.38 -2.89
C SER A 36 -1.52 -0.12 -3.11
N THR A 37 -0.86 1.00 -3.36
CA THR A 37 -1.51 2.22 -3.88
C THR A 37 -1.83 2.13 -5.37
N GLU A 38 -1.37 1.08 -6.06
CA GLU A 38 -1.57 0.84 -7.50
C GLU A 38 -1.00 1.96 -8.39
N GLY A 39 0.09 2.58 -7.92
CA GLY A 39 0.75 3.73 -8.55
C GLY A 39 1.01 4.85 -7.55
N ASN A 40 1.44 6.00 -8.06
CA ASN A 40 1.55 7.22 -7.27
C ASN A 40 0.17 7.86 -7.16
N VAL A 41 -0.30 8.06 -5.93
CA VAL A 41 -1.56 8.76 -5.64
C VAL A 41 -1.26 10.06 -4.91
N SER A 42 -2.13 11.06 -5.04
CA SER A 42 -2.03 12.28 -4.24
C SER A 42 -2.32 11.97 -2.78
N VAL A 43 -1.54 12.57 -1.88
CA VAL A 43 -1.93 12.66 -0.47
C VAL A 43 -3.20 13.52 -0.38
N PRO A 44 -4.22 13.13 0.42
CA PRO A 44 -5.44 13.92 0.55
C PRO A 44 -5.15 15.38 0.92
N ASP A 45 -5.76 16.31 0.19
CA ASP A 45 -5.67 17.75 0.39
C ASP A 45 -4.24 18.35 0.30
N ARG A 46 -3.31 17.65 -0.37
CA ARG A 46 -1.93 18.11 -0.56
C ARG A 46 -1.37 17.75 -1.92
N ASP A 47 -0.23 18.36 -2.27
CA ASP A 47 0.42 18.17 -3.58
C ASP A 47 1.37 16.96 -3.59
N GLU A 48 1.87 16.54 -2.42
CA GLU A 48 2.78 15.40 -2.31
C GLU A 48 2.14 14.12 -2.87
N LYS A 49 2.96 13.30 -3.55
CA LYS A 49 2.55 12.01 -4.10
C LYS A 49 3.12 10.88 -3.27
N ILE A 50 2.33 9.82 -3.10
CA ILE A 50 2.72 8.60 -2.39
C ILE A 50 2.51 7.37 -3.28
N GLY A 51 3.55 6.54 -3.36
CA GLY A 51 3.50 5.18 -3.88
C GLY A 51 3.91 4.20 -2.79
N LEU A 52 3.04 3.25 -2.45
CA LEU A 52 3.30 2.23 -1.44
C LEU A 52 3.02 0.84 -2.01
N ASN A 53 3.96 -0.08 -1.81
CA ASN A 53 3.75 -1.51 -2.07
C ASN A 53 4.20 -2.30 -0.84
N VAL A 54 3.30 -3.12 -0.31
CA VAL A 54 3.57 -4.04 0.78
C VAL A 54 3.31 -5.45 0.26
N TYR A 55 4.33 -6.31 0.33
CA TYR A 55 4.25 -7.66 -0.18
C TYR A 55 5.04 -8.63 0.72
N ARG A 56 4.63 -9.89 0.68
CA ARG A 56 5.35 -11.00 1.32
C ARG A 56 5.97 -11.88 0.24
N LYS A 57 7.22 -12.29 0.40
CA LYS A 57 7.79 -13.34 -0.47
C LYS A 57 7.07 -14.66 -0.17
N LYS A 58 6.72 -15.40 -1.22
CA LYS A 58 6.21 -16.76 -1.01
C LYS A 58 7.36 -17.60 -0.43
N PRO A 59 7.19 -18.29 0.70
CA PRO A 59 8.20 -19.25 1.15
C PRO A 59 8.38 -20.32 0.07
N ALA A 60 9.64 -20.73 -0.13
CA ALA A 60 10.04 -21.70 -1.14
C ALA A 60 9.40 -23.07 -0.89
#